data_AF-A0A7Y2NHL2-F1
#
_entry.id   AF-A0A7Y2NHL2-F1
#
_cell.length_a   1.000
_cell.length_b   1.000
_cell.length_c   1.000
_cell.angle_alpha   90.00
_cell.angle_beta   90.00
_cell.angle_gamma   90.00
#
_symmetry.space_group_name_H-M   'P 1'
#
loop_
_entity.id
_entity.type
_entity.pdbx_description
1 polymer ?
#
loop_
_entity_poly.entity_id
_entity_poly.type
_entity_poly.pdbx_seq_one_letter_code
_entity_poly.pdbx_strand_id
1 'polypeptide(L)'
;AQTDRRALQGAEIDEYLGSETDNIQYYFEVMNNDGKDSLRMRLIRAGFFNRSALTYFNLFRIGVAIVFFVAAVLAVTVFVPGTSTVSAMILGMIVSGVVFIFASLMLDNRGKKKEIEYRKMFPDFMDLLIVCVDAGLSFEAAIDRTAREFLATNPDFGTHLGIIALEIRAGRPSYEALTNFGNRTNIEEAKSLAILFRQSEELGSSVSKTLRTFSTEMRQMRIIRAEEKANSLPVRMIFPIGLFMFPVNLIIVLVPVLVTIIKIFTDLQPAGSI
;
A
#
# COMPACT_ATOMS: atom_id res chain seq x y z
N ALA A 1 -4.24 -37.11 14.30
CA ALA A 1 -5.08 -35.98 13.84
C ALA A 1 -4.35 -34.64 13.89
N GLN A 2 -3.94 -34.12 15.06
CA GLN A 2 -3.24 -32.81 15.15
C GLN A 2 -1.76 -32.88 14.69
N THR A 3 -1.12 -34.04 14.85
CA THR A 3 0.25 -34.32 14.38
C THR A 3 0.33 -34.42 12.85
N ASP A 4 -0.65 -35.06 12.20
CA ASP A 4 -0.75 -35.13 10.73
C ASP A 4 -0.98 -33.77 10.09
N ARG A 5 -1.82 -32.91 10.68
CA ARG A 5 -2.03 -31.56 10.16
C ARG A 5 -0.76 -30.70 10.20
N ARG A 6 0.07 -30.85 11.25
CA ARG A 6 1.36 -30.14 11.34
C ARG A 6 2.39 -30.66 10.34
N ALA A 7 2.39 -31.98 10.07
CA ALA A 7 3.26 -32.58 9.06
C ALA A 7 2.85 -32.17 7.65
N LEU A 8 1.55 -32.17 7.34
CA LEU A 8 1.01 -31.69 6.06
C LEU A 8 1.28 -30.19 5.85
N GLN A 9 1.07 -29.37 6.88
CA GLN A 9 1.36 -27.94 6.84
C GLN A 9 2.87 -27.65 6.71
N GLY A 10 3.73 -28.45 7.34
CA GLY A 10 5.19 -28.37 7.19
C GLY A 10 5.65 -28.72 5.77
N ALA A 11 5.10 -29.80 5.19
CA ALA A 11 5.41 -30.21 3.83
C ALA A 11 4.93 -29.20 2.78
N GLU A 12 3.75 -28.59 2.98
CA GLU A 12 3.20 -27.55 2.11
C GLU A 12 4.01 -26.25 2.20
N ILE A 13 4.53 -25.91 3.39
CA ILE A 13 5.46 -24.79 3.60
C ILE A 13 6.82 -25.07 2.92
N ASP A 14 7.35 -26.29 3.03
CA ASP A 14 8.63 -26.66 2.41
C ASP A 14 8.52 -26.74 0.87
N GLU A 15 7.37 -27.16 0.32
CA GLU A 15 7.06 -27.10 -1.12
C GLU A 15 6.93 -25.65 -1.60
N TYR A 16 6.26 -24.79 -0.82
CA TYR A 16 6.19 -23.36 -1.09
C TYR A 16 7.59 -22.73 -1.12
N LEU A 17 8.42 -23.02 -0.10
CA LEU A 17 9.82 -22.58 -0.01
C LEU A 17 10.71 -23.15 -1.14
N GLY A 18 10.44 -24.38 -1.61
CA GLY A 18 11.15 -25.02 -2.71
C GLY A 18 10.87 -24.37 -4.07
N SER A 19 9.59 -24.09 -4.36
CA SER A 19 9.17 -23.31 -5.54
C SER A 19 9.64 -21.85 -5.47
N GLU A 20 9.86 -21.34 -4.26
CA GLU A 20 10.37 -20.00 -4.03
C GLU A 20 11.85 -19.86 -4.39
N THR A 21 12.66 -20.92 -4.50
CA THR A 21 14.11 -20.79 -4.77
C THR A 21 14.41 -19.93 -6.01
N ASP A 22 13.62 -20.08 -7.08
CA ASP A 22 13.70 -19.26 -8.30
C ASP A 22 13.16 -17.82 -8.08
N ASN A 23 12.09 -17.66 -7.30
CA ASN A 23 11.53 -16.35 -6.96
C ASN A 23 12.47 -15.55 -6.05
N ILE A 24 13.22 -16.25 -5.19
CA ILE A 24 14.24 -15.72 -4.29
C ILE A 24 15.45 -15.26 -5.08
N GLN A 25 15.94 -16.06 -6.03
CA GLN A 25 17.01 -15.64 -6.94
C GLN A 25 16.60 -14.41 -7.76
N TYR A 26 15.38 -14.42 -8.31
CA TYR A 26 14.82 -13.25 -9.00
C TYR A 26 14.75 -12.04 -8.08
N TYR A 27 14.35 -12.21 -6.82
CA TYR A 27 14.34 -11.14 -5.84
C TYR A 27 15.74 -10.56 -5.56
N PHE A 28 16.76 -11.42 -5.38
CA PHE A 28 18.14 -11.00 -5.18
C PHE A 28 18.68 -10.22 -6.39
N GLU A 29 18.34 -10.66 -7.61
CA GLU A 29 18.67 -9.98 -8.85
C GLU A 29 18.06 -8.56 -8.87
N VAL A 30 16.76 -8.44 -8.55
CA VAL A 30 16.07 -7.14 -8.54
C VAL A 30 16.64 -6.22 -7.47
N MET A 31 16.94 -6.71 -6.28
CA MET A 31 17.46 -5.87 -5.20
C MET A 31 18.88 -5.34 -5.47
N ASN A 32 19.75 -6.17 -6.06
CA ASN A 32 21.12 -5.75 -6.35
C ASN A 32 21.21 -4.89 -7.62
N ASN A 33 20.38 -5.16 -8.63
CA ASN A 33 20.56 -4.55 -9.95
C ASN A 33 19.54 -3.44 -10.27
N ASP A 34 18.37 -3.42 -9.64
CA ASP A 34 17.31 -2.48 -9.98
C ASP A 34 17.17 -1.34 -8.93
N GLY A 35 16.95 -0.12 -9.42
CA GLY A 35 16.71 1.06 -8.57
C GLY A 35 15.39 0.98 -7.80
N LYS A 36 15.27 1.79 -6.73
CA LYS A 36 14.08 1.86 -5.85
C LYS A 36 12.76 2.15 -6.58
N ASP A 37 12.82 2.84 -7.72
CA ASP A 37 11.67 3.24 -8.54
C ASP A 37 11.44 2.33 -9.76
N SER A 38 12.21 1.25 -9.88
CA SER A 38 12.04 0.29 -10.96
C SER A 38 10.66 -0.36 -10.93
N LEU A 39 10.12 -0.67 -12.11
CA LEU A 39 8.83 -1.35 -12.25
C LEU A 39 8.83 -2.71 -11.54
N ARG A 40 9.97 -3.41 -11.55
CA ARG A 40 10.17 -4.67 -10.83
C ARG A 40 10.02 -4.49 -9.32
N MET A 41 10.65 -3.46 -8.74
CA MET A 41 10.50 -3.14 -7.32
C MET A 41 9.05 -2.74 -6.97
N ARG A 42 8.36 -2.00 -7.86
CA ARG A 42 6.94 -1.64 -7.69
C ARG A 42 6.02 -2.87 -7.72
N LEU A 43 6.32 -3.88 -8.54
CA LEU A 43 5.58 -5.15 -8.57
C LEU A 43 5.79 -5.96 -7.28
N ILE A 44 7.03 -6.05 -6.78
CA ILE A 44 7.33 -6.72 -5.51
C ILE A 44 6.57 -6.03 -4.37
N ARG A 45 6.56 -4.69 -4.33
CA ARG A 45 5.76 -3.90 -3.37
C ARG A 45 4.26 -4.15 -3.48
N ALA A 46 3.76 -4.45 -4.67
CA ALA A 46 2.36 -4.78 -4.91
C ALA A 46 2.00 -6.24 -4.56
N GLY A 47 2.96 -7.04 -4.09
CA GLY A 47 2.79 -8.44 -3.71
C GLY A 47 3.01 -9.45 -4.84
N PHE A 48 3.65 -9.03 -5.95
CA PHE A 48 3.95 -9.93 -7.06
C PHE A 48 5.43 -10.35 -7.03
N PHE A 49 5.69 -11.57 -6.58
CA PHE A 49 7.04 -12.12 -6.37
C PHE A 49 7.58 -12.93 -7.56
N ASN A 50 6.73 -13.25 -8.53
CA ASN A 50 7.09 -14.15 -9.62
C ASN A 50 7.77 -13.40 -10.78
N ARG A 51 8.83 -13.98 -11.36
CA ARG A 51 9.56 -13.44 -12.51
C ARG A 51 8.64 -13.18 -13.72
N SER A 52 7.64 -14.04 -13.89
CA SER A 52 6.63 -13.92 -14.95
C SER A 52 5.63 -12.79 -14.73
N ALA A 53 5.48 -12.26 -13.50
CA ALA A 53 4.52 -11.20 -13.21
C ALA A 53 4.83 -9.90 -13.96
N LEU A 54 6.12 -9.60 -14.19
CA LEU A 54 6.53 -8.47 -15.01
C LEU A 54 6.05 -8.63 -16.46
N THR A 55 6.25 -9.82 -17.02
CA THR A 55 5.88 -10.14 -18.40
C THR A 55 4.36 -10.10 -18.56
N TYR A 56 3.60 -10.73 -17.66
CA TYR A 56 2.14 -10.71 -17.70
C TYR A 56 1.57 -9.30 -17.50
N PHE A 57 2.12 -8.51 -16.57
CA PHE A 57 1.67 -7.14 -16.36
C PHE A 57 1.94 -6.27 -17.59
N ASN A 58 3.13 -6.33 -18.19
CA ASN A 58 3.44 -5.56 -19.38
C ASN A 58 2.63 -6.03 -20.60
N LEU A 59 2.43 -7.33 -20.78
CA LEU A 59 1.57 -7.87 -21.84
C LEU A 59 0.12 -7.41 -21.68
N PHE A 60 -0.43 -7.50 -20.48
CA PHE A 60 -1.78 -7.02 -20.19
C PHE A 60 -1.88 -5.51 -20.40
N ARG A 61 -0.91 -4.74 -19.91
CA ARG A 61 -0.87 -3.28 -20.04
C ARG A 61 -0.81 -2.82 -21.50
N ILE A 62 0.04 -3.47 -22.32
CA ILE A 62 0.14 -3.20 -23.76
C ILE A 62 -1.13 -3.66 -24.48
N GLY A 63 -1.66 -4.85 -24.15
CA GLY A 63 -2.88 -5.38 -24.73
C GLY A 63 -4.08 -4.47 -24.51
N VAL A 64 -4.28 -3.99 -23.28
CA VAL A 64 -5.35 -3.04 -22.94
C VAL A 64 -5.15 -1.71 -23.68
N ALA A 65 -3.91 -1.20 -23.78
CA ALA A 65 -3.62 0.03 -24.51
C ALA A 65 -3.96 -0.10 -26.01
N ILE A 66 -3.65 -1.24 -26.63
CA ILE A 66 -3.99 -1.53 -28.04
C ILE A 66 -5.51 -1.63 -28.21
N VAL A 67 -6.21 -2.34 -27.33
CA VAL A 67 -7.68 -2.47 -27.39
C VAL A 67 -8.34 -1.09 -27.31
N PHE A 68 -7.91 -0.25 -26.38
CA PHE A 68 -8.45 1.11 -26.25
C PHE A 68 -8.07 2.02 -27.43
N PHE A 69 -6.88 1.86 -28.01
CA PHE A 69 -6.49 2.55 -29.24
C PHE A 69 -7.44 2.20 -30.39
N VAL A 70 -7.64 0.89 -30.66
CA VAL A 70 -8.50 0.42 -31.75
C VAL A 70 -9.96 0.83 -31.50
N ALA A 71 -10.45 0.69 -30.28
CA ALA A 71 -11.80 1.09 -29.90
C ALA A 71 -12.03 2.60 -30.09
N ALA A 72 -11.06 3.44 -29.70
CA ALA A 72 -11.15 4.88 -29.87
C ALA A 72 -11.14 5.29 -31.34
N VAL A 73 -10.27 4.70 -32.17
CA VAL A 73 -10.24 4.95 -33.61
C VAL A 73 -11.56 4.53 -34.26
N LEU A 74 -12.04 3.32 -33.97
CA LEU A 74 -13.33 2.83 -34.50
C LEU A 74 -14.49 3.72 -34.07
N ALA A 75 -14.56 4.09 -32.79
CA ALA A 75 -15.60 4.98 -32.28
C ALA A 75 -15.62 6.32 -33.02
N VAL A 76 -14.47 6.97 -33.22
CA VAL A 76 -14.42 8.24 -33.95
C VAL A 76 -14.89 8.05 -35.40
N THR A 77 -14.42 7.00 -36.09
CA THR A 77 -14.78 6.76 -37.49
C THR A 77 -16.26 6.40 -37.71
N VAL A 78 -16.92 5.78 -36.73
CA VAL A 78 -18.33 5.36 -36.83
C VAL A 78 -19.27 6.47 -36.37
N PHE A 79 -18.97 7.14 -35.25
CA PHE A 79 -19.86 8.13 -34.64
C PHE A 79 -19.67 9.55 -35.18
N VAL A 80 -18.53 9.84 -35.82
CA VAL A 80 -18.24 11.16 -36.41
C VAL A 80 -17.85 11.02 -37.88
N PRO A 81 -18.81 10.79 -38.79
CA PRO A 81 -18.53 10.67 -40.21
C PRO A 81 -18.00 12.02 -40.76
N GLY A 82 -16.85 12.01 -41.43
CA GLY A 82 -16.24 13.21 -42.04
C GLY A 82 -14.96 13.72 -41.36
N THR A 83 -14.58 13.18 -40.21
CA THR A 83 -13.25 13.46 -39.61
C THR A 83 -12.12 12.80 -40.38
N SER A 84 -10.98 13.48 -40.49
CA SER A 84 -9.79 12.91 -41.12
C SER A 84 -9.27 11.71 -40.33
N THR A 85 -8.84 10.65 -41.01
CA THR A 85 -8.27 9.45 -40.38
C THR A 85 -7.11 9.78 -39.44
N VAL A 86 -6.34 10.82 -39.78
CA VAL A 86 -5.24 11.33 -38.95
C VAL A 86 -5.75 11.84 -37.59
N SER A 87 -6.86 12.58 -37.55
CA SER A 87 -7.43 13.07 -36.28
C SER A 87 -7.93 11.94 -35.38
N ALA A 88 -8.53 10.89 -35.96
CA ALA A 88 -8.95 9.70 -35.22
C ALA A 88 -7.76 8.93 -34.63
N MET A 89 -6.66 8.80 -35.39
CA MET A 89 -5.42 8.18 -34.91
C MET A 89 -4.78 8.97 -33.75
N ILE A 90 -4.74 10.30 -33.85
CA ILE A 90 -4.22 11.16 -32.77
C ILE A 90 -5.05 10.98 -31.50
N LEU A 91 -6.38 11.00 -31.61
CA LEU A 91 -7.27 10.81 -30.46
C LEU A 91 -7.09 9.41 -29.84
N GLY A 92 -6.98 8.37 -30.67
CA GLY A 92 -6.70 7.01 -30.22
C GLY A 92 -5.37 6.91 -29.47
N MET A 93 -4.33 7.60 -29.94
CA MET A 93 -3.02 7.63 -29.29
C MET A 93 -3.09 8.31 -27.92
N ILE A 94 -3.85 9.41 -27.80
CA ILE A 94 -4.10 10.09 -26.52
C ILE A 94 -4.83 9.16 -25.55
N VAL A 95 -5.92 8.51 -25.98
CA VAL A 95 -6.70 7.60 -25.13
C VAL A 95 -5.84 6.42 -24.65
N SER A 96 -5.09 5.81 -25.56
CA SER A 96 -4.13 4.74 -25.24
C SER A 96 -3.06 5.20 -24.23
N GLY A 97 -2.50 6.40 -24.41
CA GLY A 97 -1.56 7.00 -23.47
C GLY A 97 -2.14 7.21 -22.07
N VAL A 98 -3.39 7.71 -21.98
CA VAL A 98 -4.10 7.88 -20.70
C VAL A 98 -4.32 6.54 -20.00
N VAL A 99 -4.76 5.51 -20.74
CA VAL A 99 -4.98 4.16 -20.22
C VAL A 99 -3.66 3.54 -19.73
N PHE A 100 -2.57 3.76 -20.47
CA PHE A 100 -1.24 3.29 -20.09
C PHE A 100 -0.75 3.92 -18.78
N ILE A 101 -1.00 5.21 -18.56
CA ILE A 101 -0.70 5.90 -17.30
C ILE A 101 -1.60 5.39 -16.17
N PHE A 102 -2.90 5.23 -16.43
CA PHE A 102 -3.86 4.74 -15.45
C PHE A 102 -3.50 3.36 -14.90
N ALA A 103 -3.05 2.44 -15.76
CA ALA A 103 -2.57 1.12 -15.35
C ALA A 103 -1.36 1.21 -14.39
N SER A 104 -0.44 2.16 -14.60
CA SER A 104 0.69 2.40 -13.69
C SER A 104 0.22 2.92 -12.34
N LEU A 105 -0.72 3.87 -12.33
CA LEU A 105 -1.27 4.43 -11.10
C LEU A 105 -2.04 3.37 -10.29
N MET A 106 -2.75 2.47 -10.96
CA MET A 106 -3.45 1.37 -10.30
C MET A 106 -2.49 0.41 -9.61
N LEU A 107 -1.33 0.12 -10.23
CA LEU A 107 -0.26 -0.66 -9.62
C LEU A 107 0.30 0.03 -8.37
N ASP A 108 0.58 1.34 -8.44
CA ASP A 108 1.07 2.11 -7.30
C ASP A 108 0.08 2.12 -6.14
N ASN A 109 -1.20 2.29 -6.45
CA ASN A 109 -2.25 2.26 -5.45
C ASN A 109 -2.36 0.88 -4.79
N ARG A 110 -2.14 -0.21 -5.55
CA ARG A 110 -2.09 -1.56 -4.98
C ARG A 110 -0.87 -1.73 -4.07
N GLY A 111 0.30 -1.25 -4.50
CA GLY A 111 1.52 -1.22 -3.68
C GLY A 111 1.32 -0.47 -2.37
N LYS A 112 0.74 0.74 -2.40
CA LYS A 112 0.43 1.53 -1.20
C LYS A 112 -0.54 0.81 -0.27
N LYS A 113 -1.56 0.13 -0.80
CA LYS A 113 -2.49 -0.67 0.02
C LYS A 113 -1.76 -1.80 0.75
N LYS A 114 -0.87 -2.50 0.05
CA LYS A 114 -0.04 -3.58 0.64
C LYS A 114 0.95 -3.06 1.65
N GLU A 115 1.62 -1.93 1.39
CA GLU A 115 2.48 -1.26 2.39
C GLU A 115 1.73 -0.97 3.69
N ILE A 116 0.51 -0.42 3.60
CA ILE A 116 -0.33 -0.15 4.78
C ILE A 116 -0.71 -1.45 5.51
N GLU A 117 -1.00 -2.52 4.77
CA GLU A 117 -1.30 -3.85 5.33
C GLU A 117 -0.09 -4.41 6.09
N TYR A 118 1.08 -4.42 5.45
CA TYR A 118 2.32 -4.92 6.04
C TYR A 118 2.75 -4.10 7.26
N ARG A 119 2.62 -2.78 7.20
CA ARG A 119 2.93 -1.89 8.34
C ARG A 119 2.03 -2.17 9.55
N LYS A 120 0.79 -2.62 9.35
CA LYS A 120 -0.10 -3.03 10.45
C LYS A 120 0.28 -4.38 11.06
N MET A 121 0.82 -5.30 10.25
CA MET A 121 1.25 -6.63 10.70
C MET A 121 2.64 -6.63 11.33
N PHE A 122 3.45 -5.60 11.05
CA PHE A 122 4.82 -5.50 11.56
C PHE A 122 4.95 -5.57 13.10
N PRO A 123 4.10 -4.91 13.93
CA PRO A 123 4.11 -5.10 15.38
C PRO A 123 3.80 -6.55 15.81
N ASP A 124 2.87 -7.22 15.13
CA ASP A 124 2.51 -8.61 15.45
C ASP A 124 3.68 -9.56 15.12
N PHE A 125 4.43 -9.28 14.05
CA PHE A 125 5.69 -9.95 13.73
C PHE A 125 6.73 -9.75 14.84
N MET A 126 6.92 -8.51 15.30
CA MET A 126 7.88 -8.20 16.37
C MET A 126 7.53 -8.91 17.68
N ASP A 127 6.25 -9.00 18.01
CA ASP A 127 5.78 -9.69 19.21
C ASP A 127 6.10 -11.18 19.16
N LEU A 128 5.81 -11.85 18.04
CA LEU A 128 6.13 -13.27 17.88
C LEU A 128 7.65 -13.51 17.85
N LEU A 129 8.41 -12.62 17.20
CA LEU A 129 9.86 -12.68 17.17
C LEU A 129 10.46 -12.59 18.59
N ILE A 130 9.97 -11.69 19.43
CA ILE A 130 10.42 -11.54 20.82
C ILE A 130 10.06 -12.77 21.64
N VAL A 131 8.85 -13.32 21.49
CA VAL A 131 8.47 -14.57 22.19
C VAL A 131 9.42 -15.70 21.83
N CYS A 132 9.82 -15.82 20.56
CA CYS A 132 10.80 -16.80 20.10
C CYS A 132 12.19 -16.57 20.73
N VAL A 133 12.67 -15.32 20.76
CA VAL A 133 13.97 -14.98 21.35
C VAL A 133 13.96 -15.17 22.88
N ASP A 134 12.90 -14.78 23.57
CA ASP A 134 12.73 -14.98 25.02
C ASP A 134 12.65 -16.47 25.39
N ALA A 135 12.18 -17.31 24.46
CA ALA A 135 12.20 -18.77 24.60
C ALA A 135 13.61 -19.39 24.36
N GLY A 136 14.63 -18.57 24.08
CA GLY A 136 16.02 -19.00 23.92
C GLY A 136 16.42 -19.36 22.49
N LEU A 137 15.59 -19.05 21.47
CA LEU A 137 16.02 -19.17 20.08
C LEU A 137 17.04 -18.08 19.74
N SER A 138 18.01 -18.41 18.89
CA SER A 138 18.86 -17.39 18.26
C SER A 138 17.99 -16.46 17.40
N PHE A 139 18.47 -15.25 17.13
CA PHE A 139 17.72 -14.28 16.33
C PHE A 139 17.37 -14.81 14.94
N GLU A 140 18.31 -15.51 14.31
CA GLU A 140 18.17 -16.11 12.99
C GLU A 140 17.11 -17.23 13.00
N ALA A 141 17.17 -18.10 14.02
CA ALA A 141 16.19 -19.17 14.22
C ALA A 141 14.80 -18.61 14.57
N ALA A 142 14.74 -17.50 15.31
CA ALA A 142 13.50 -16.80 15.63
C ALA A 142 12.87 -16.20 14.37
N ILE A 143 13.64 -15.53 13.50
CA ILE A 143 13.13 -15.03 12.21
C ILE A 143 12.57 -16.16 11.37
N ASP A 144 13.32 -17.26 11.23
CA ASP A 144 12.93 -18.42 10.43
C ASP A 144 11.63 -19.08 10.97
N ARG A 145 11.49 -19.19 12.29
CA ARG A 145 10.25 -19.69 12.92
C ARG A 145 9.06 -18.75 12.72
N THR A 146 9.30 -17.44 12.85
CA THR A 146 8.27 -16.40 12.71
C THR A 146 7.81 -16.30 11.25
N ALA A 147 8.74 -16.40 10.30
CA ALA A 147 8.44 -16.41 8.86
C ALA A 147 7.50 -17.56 8.49
N ARG A 148 7.76 -18.78 8.98
CA ARG A 148 6.87 -19.94 8.76
C ARG A 148 5.46 -19.73 9.31
N GLU A 149 5.33 -19.10 10.47
CA GLU A 149 4.01 -18.81 11.06
C GLU A 149 3.22 -17.80 10.22
N PHE A 150 3.91 -16.77 9.70
CA PHE A 150 3.30 -15.79 8.81
C PHE A 150 3.04 -16.35 7.41
N LEU A 151 3.84 -17.28 6.90
CA LEU A 151 3.55 -17.97 5.64
C LEU A 151 2.22 -18.73 5.70
N ALA A 152 1.92 -19.35 6.84
CA ALA A 152 0.65 -20.06 7.04
C ALA A 152 -0.57 -19.14 7.17
N THR A 153 -0.38 -17.92 7.69
CA THR A 153 -1.50 -16.98 7.98
C THR A 153 -1.67 -15.91 6.90
N ASN A 154 -0.57 -15.30 6.48
CA ASN A 154 -0.49 -14.21 5.51
C ASN A 154 0.68 -14.48 4.54
N PRO A 155 0.48 -15.32 3.50
CA PRO A 155 1.55 -15.77 2.61
C PRO A 155 2.39 -14.62 2.02
N ASP A 156 1.75 -13.52 1.58
CA ASP A 156 2.43 -12.35 1.01
C ASP A 156 3.50 -11.75 1.96
N PHE A 157 3.14 -11.58 3.24
CA PHE A 157 4.05 -11.02 4.24
C PHE A 157 5.04 -12.08 4.74
N GLY A 158 4.59 -13.33 4.86
CA GLY A 158 5.42 -14.48 5.19
C GLY A 158 6.57 -14.67 4.21
N THR A 159 6.32 -14.55 2.89
CA THR A 159 7.37 -14.60 1.85
C THR A 159 8.41 -13.51 2.07
N HIS A 160 7.98 -12.27 2.37
CA HIS A 160 8.93 -11.21 2.71
C HIS A 160 9.80 -11.57 3.94
N LEU A 161 9.22 -12.17 4.99
CA LEU A 161 9.99 -12.61 6.15
C LEU A 161 10.90 -13.81 5.86
N GLY A 162 10.43 -14.77 5.05
CA GLY A 162 11.21 -15.94 4.63
C GLY A 162 12.45 -15.53 3.86
N ILE A 163 12.34 -14.49 3.02
CA ILE A 163 13.49 -13.93 2.33
C ILE A 163 14.53 -13.36 3.31
N ILE A 164 14.13 -12.78 4.45
CA ILE A 164 15.09 -12.34 5.49
C ILE A 164 15.86 -13.55 6.03
N ALA A 165 15.14 -14.64 6.36
CA ALA A 165 15.76 -15.86 6.87
C ALA A 165 16.77 -16.45 5.87
N LEU A 166 16.47 -16.36 4.57
CA LEU A 166 17.33 -16.82 3.48
C LEU A 166 18.52 -15.91 3.25
N GLU A 167 18.34 -14.59 3.30
CA GLU A 167 19.43 -13.61 3.25
C GLU A 167 20.46 -13.89 4.34
N ILE A 168 19.99 -14.13 5.56
CA ILE A 168 20.83 -14.49 6.71
C ILE A 168 21.51 -15.84 6.51
N ARG A 169 20.77 -16.86 6.03
CA ARG A 169 21.32 -18.20 5.75
C ARG A 169 22.39 -18.17 4.65
N ALA A 170 22.27 -17.25 3.70
CA ALA A 170 23.26 -16.99 2.66
C ALA A 170 24.49 -16.22 3.16
N GLY A 171 24.58 -15.92 4.46
CA GLY A 171 25.71 -15.25 5.09
C GLY A 171 25.62 -13.72 5.08
N ARG A 172 24.49 -13.13 4.68
CA ARG A 172 24.29 -11.68 4.78
C ARG A 172 24.07 -11.30 6.25
N PRO A 173 24.67 -10.20 6.76
CA PRO A 173 24.44 -9.74 8.12
C PRO A 173 22.97 -9.45 8.41
N SER A 174 22.51 -9.80 9.61
CA SER A 174 21.11 -9.66 10.06
C SER A 174 20.57 -8.23 9.92
N TYR A 175 21.37 -7.21 10.26
CA TYR A 175 20.96 -5.81 10.11
C TYR A 175 20.77 -5.41 8.63
N GLU A 176 21.57 -5.98 7.74
CA GLU A 176 21.49 -5.67 6.31
C GLU A 176 20.25 -6.33 5.71
N ALA A 177 19.94 -7.56 6.11
CA ALA A 177 18.73 -8.25 5.71
C ALA A 177 17.44 -7.53 6.18
N LEU A 178 17.43 -7.02 7.42
CA LEU A 178 16.34 -6.16 7.91
C LEU A 178 16.23 -4.84 7.13
N THR A 179 17.36 -4.24 6.76
CA THR A 179 17.38 -3.00 5.95
C THR A 179 16.79 -3.25 4.56
N ASN A 180 17.17 -4.35 3.91
CA ASN A 180 16.62 -4.78 2.63
C ASN A 180 15.11 -5.02 2.72
N PHE A 181 14.66 -5.71 3.77
CA PHE A 181 13.25 -5.90 4.04
C PHE A 181 12.50 -4.57 4.14
N GLY A 182 13.01 -3.59 4.90
CA GLY A 182 12.39 -2.26 5.00
C GLY A 182 12.39 -1.48 3.68
N ASN A 183 13.42 -1.63 2.85
CA ASN A 183 13.49 -1.01 1.52
C ASN A 183 12.48 -1.62 0.53
N ARG A 184 12.30 -2.94 0.62
CA ARG A 184 11.34 -3.71 -0.18
C ARG A 184 9.90 -3.42 0.20
N THR A 185 9.55 -3.53 1.47
CA THR A 185 8.17 -3.36 1.95
C THR A 185 7.78 -1.90 2.14
N ASN A 186 8.76 -0.99 2.04
CA ASN A 186 8.62 0.44 2.35
C ASN A 186 8.14 0.72 3.78
N ILE A 187 8.50 -0.17 4.71
CA ILE A 187 8.22 0.00 6.14
C ILE A 187 9.42 0.71 6.77
N GLU A 188 9.21 1.94 7.23
CA GLU A 188 10.27 2.74 7.87
C GLU A 188 10.71 2.15 9.20
N GLU A 189 9.75 1.58 9.94
CA GLU A 189 9.98 0.96 11.24
C GLU A 189 10.93 -0.24 11.14
N ALA A 190 10.85 -0.99 10.03
CA ALA A 190 11.79 -2.08 9.76
C ALA A 190 13.22 -1.56 9.53
N LYS A 191 13.39 -0.40 8.90
CA LYS A 191 14.70 0.24 8.72
C LYS A 191 15.24 0.76 10.04
N SER A 192 14.39 1.36 10.87
CA SER A 192 14.76 1.80 12.23
C SER A 192 15.20 0.62 13.09
N LEU A 193 14.46 -0.50 13.03
CA LEU A 193 14.86 -1.74 13.71
C LEU A 193 16.22 -2.23 13.25
N ALA A 194 16.49 -2.23 11.95
CA ALA A 194 17.78 -2.65 11.40
C ALA A 194 18.95 -1.83 11.97
N ILE A 195 18.78 -0.51 12.08
CA ILE A 195 19.78 0.40 12.65
C ILE A 195 19.99 0.10 14.14
N LEU A 196 18.90 -0.06 14.90
CA LEU A 196 18.97 -0.39 16.32
C LEU A 196 19.60 -1.77 16.57
N PHE A 197 19.27 -2.74 15.73
CA PHE A 197 19.84 -4.08 15.79
C PHE A 197 21.35 -4.05 15.54
N ARG A 198 21.80 -3.36 14.49
CA ARG A 198 23.22 -3.15 14.20
C ARG A 198 23.97 -2.54 15.39
N GLN A 199 23.42 -1.48 15.99
CA GLN A 199 24.01 -0.86 17.17
C GLN A 199 24.10 -1.83 18.36
N SER A 200 23.07 -2.66 18.56
CA SER A 200 23.06 -3.63 19.65
C SER A 200 24.09 -4.74 19.49
N GLU A 201 24.33 -5.17 18.24
CA GLU A 201 25.33 -6.18 17.87
C GLU A 201 26.76 -5.62 18.04
N GLU A 202 27.02 -4.40 17.58
CA GLU A 202 28.32 -3.72 17.72
C GLU A 202 28.69 -3.39 19.18
N LEU A 203 27.69 -3.09 20.02
CA LEU A 203 27.89 -2.67 21.43
C LEU A 203 27.81 -3.84 22.45
N GLY A 204 27.51 -5.07 22.02
CA GLY A 204 27.39 -6.24 22.89
C GLY A 204 26.25 -6.17 23.91
N SER A 205 25.29 -5.26 23.72
CA SER A 205 24.11 -5.15 24.57
C SER A 205 23.15 -6.32 24.32
N SER A 206 22.35 -6.72 25.31
CA SER A 206 21.39 -7.82 25.11
C SER A 206 20.37 -7.46 24.02
N VAL A 207 20.50 -8.09 22.85
CA VAL A 207 19.62 -7.97 21.69
C VAL A 207 18.13 -8.04 22.07
N SER A 208 17.78 -8.96 22.99
CA SER A 208 16.41 -9.11 23.53
C SER A 208 15.87 -7.84 24.19
N LYS A 209 16.70 -7.07 24.90
CA LYS A 209 16.28 -5.80 25.54
C LYS A 209 16.01 -4.72 24.50
N THR A 210 16.84 -4.63 23.46
CA THR A 210 16.64 -3.69 22.34
C THR A 210 15.37 -4.01 21.57
N LEU A 211 15.14 -5.29 21.23
CA LEU A 211 13.89 -5.71 20.59
C LEU A 211 12.66 -5.42 21.45
N ARG A 212 12.73 -5.65 22.76
CA ARG A 212 11.60 -5.41 23.68
C ARG A 212 11.23 -3.92 23.77
N THR A 213 12.22 -3.04 23.91
CA THR A 213 12.00 -1.59 23.90
C THR A 213 11.34 -1.17 22.59
N PHE A 214 11.87 -1.65 21.45
CA PHE A 214 11.35 -1.32 20.14
C PHE A 214 9.94 -1.87 19.88
N SER A 215 9.63 -3.10 20.31
CA SER A 215 8.25 -3.63 20.23
C SER A 215 7.27 -2.83 21.07
N THR A 216 7.68 -2.39 22.27
CA THR A 216 6.84 -1.53 23.12
C THR A 216 6.53 -0.21 22.42
N GLU A 217 7.53 0.40 21.79
CA GLU A 217 7.37 1.60 20.96
C GLU A 217 6.44 1.35 19.77
N MET A 218 6.57 0.21 19.08
CA MET A 218 5.67 -0.17 17.99
C MET A 218 4.21 -0.35 18.42
N ARG A 219 3.98 -0.95 19.60
CA ARG A 219 2.63 -1.07 20.19
C ARG A 219 2.05 0.30 20.51
N GLN A 220 2.85 1.20 21.06
CA GLN A 220 2.43 2.57 21.33
C GLN A 220 2.10 3.33 20.03
N MET A 221 2.92 3.18 19.00
CA MET A 221 2.66 3.75 17.67
C MET A 221 1.38 3.19 17.04
N ARG A 222 1.05 1.92 17.26
CA ARG A 222 -0.24 1.33 16.81
C ARG A 222 -1.43 2.01 17.47
N ILE A 223 -1.33 2.34 18.76
CA ILE A 223 -2.36 3.06 19.51
C ILE A 223 -2.48 4.49 19.00
N ILE A 224 -1.37 5.22 18.90
CA ILE A 224 -1.35 6.61 18.39
C ILE A 224 -1.97 6.70 16.99
N ARG A 225 -1.67 5.75 16.09
CA ARG A 225 -2.29 5.72 14.75
C ARG A 225 -3.79 5.43 14.77
N ALA A 226 -4.26 4.65 15.73
CA ALA A 226 -5.69 4.42 15.94
C ALA A 226 -6.37 5.71 16.44
N GLU A 227 -5.71 6.43 17.34
CA GLU A 227 -6.15 7.73 17.86
C GLU A 227 -6.13 8.82 16.79
N GLU A 228 -5.10 8.91 15.95
CA GLU A 228 -5.03 9.85 14.82
C GLU A 228 -6.17 9.62 13.82
N LYS A 229 -6.49 8.35 13.52
CA LYS A 229 -7.65 8.03 12.67
C LYS A 229 -8.96 8.47 13.33
N ALA A 230 -9.13 8.25 14.63
CA ALA A 230 -10.30 8.72 15.37
C ALA A 230 -10.38 10.26 15.39
N ASN A 231 -9.27 10.94 15.62
CA ASN A 231 -9.17 12.41 15.69
C ASN A 231 -9.22 13.10 14.32
N SER A 232 -9.09 12.36 13.22
CA SER A 232 -9.31 12.90 11.86
C SER A 232 -10.79 12.96 11.46
N LEU A 233 -11.68 12.29 12.20
CA LEU A 233 -13.13 12.26 11.94
C LEU A 233 -13.81 13.62 12.13
N PRO A 234 -13.53 14.42 13.18
CA PRO A 234 -14.18 15.71 13.40
C PRO A 234 -13.97 16.71 12.25
N VAL A 235 -12.78 16.75 11.66
CA VAL A 235 -12.48 17.67 10.54
C VAL A 235 -13.31 17.33 9.29
N ARG A 236 -13.56 16.03 9.04
CA ARG A 236 -14.44 15.59 7.94
C ARG A 236 -15.92 15.83 8.23
N MET A 237 -16.34 15.95 9.49
CA MET A 237 -17.73 16.27 9.85
C MET A 237 -18.08 17.76 9.68
N ILE A 238 -17.10 18.67 9.77
CA ILE A 238 -17.33 20.11 9.58
C ILE A 238 -17.78 20.42 8.15
N PHE A 239 -17.25 19.71 7.14
CA PHE A 239 -17.60 19.95 5.73
C PHE A 239 -19.10 19.74 5.41
N PRO A 240 -19.72 18.57 5.70
CA PRO A 240 -21.15 18.39 5.48
C PRO A 240 -21.98 19.31 6.37
N ILE A 241 -21.60 19.53 7.64
CA ILE A 241 -22.34 20.44 8.53
C ILE A 241 -22.34 21.87 7.96
N GLY A 242 -21.20 22.37 7.51
CA GLY A 242 -21.09 23.67 6.88
C GLY A 242 -21.92 23.76 5.60
N LEU A 243 -21.86 22.73 4.74
CA LEU A 243 -22.62 22.69 3.49
C LEU A 243 -24.14 22.70 3.70
N PHE A 244 -24.66 22.07 4.76
CA PHE A 244 -26.09 22.06 5.06
C PHE A 244 -26.56 23.25 5.91
N MET A 245 -25.76 23.71 6.88
CA MET A 245 -26.11 24.84 7.73
C MET A 245 -26.02 26.19 7.01
N PHE A 246 -25.04 26.37 6.13
CA PHE A 246 -24.84 27.64 5.41
C PHE A 246 -26.06 28.07 4.58
N PRO A 247 -26.66 27.24 3.70
CA PRO A 247 -27.85 27.64 2.94
C PRO A 247 -29.07 27.87 3.83
N VAL A 248 -29.25 27.08 4.90
CA VAL A 248 -30.35 27.25 5.85
C VAL A 248 -30.23 28.59 6.58
N ASN A 249 -29.04 28.94 7.06
CA ASN A 249 -28.80 30.20 7.74
C ASN A 249 -28.98 31.41 6.79
N LEU A 250 -28.56 31.29 5.53
CA LEU A 250 -28.77 32.31 4.51
C LEU A 250 -30.27 32.57 4.27
N ILE A 251 -31.10 31.51 4.19
CA ILE A 251 -32.55 31.65 4.05
C ILE A 251 -33.14 32.37 5.26
N ILE A 252 -32.77 31.96 6.48
CA ILE A 252 -33.29 32.57 7.73
C ILE A 252 -33.00 34.07 7.80
N VAL A 253 -31.80 34.50 7.37
CA VAL A 253 -31.41 35.91 7.40
C VAL A 253 -32.00 36.70 6.22
N LEU A 254 -32.02 36.13 5.02
CA LEU A 254 -32.41 36.84 3.80
C LEU A 254 -33.93 37.08 3.70
N VAL A 255 -34.74 36.13 4.19
CA VAL A 255 -36.21 36.21 4.15
C VAL A 255 -36.76 37.48 4.84
N PRO A 256 -36.43 37.80 6.11
CA PRO A 256 -36.96 39.00 6.77
C PRO A 256 -36.45 40.28 6.13
N VAL A 257 -35.21 40.29 5.61
CA VAL A 257 -34.63 41.44 4.90
C VAL A 257 -35.43 41.72 3.62
N LEU A 258 -35.70 40.70 2.80
CA LEU A 258 -36.51 40.82 1.59
C LEU A 258 -37.93 41.27 1.90
N VAL A 259 -38.57 40.70 2.92
CA VAL A 259 -39.93 41.11 3.34
C VAL A 259 -39.95 42.58 3.76
N THR A 260 -38.92 43.04 4.47
CA THR A 260 -38.81 44.44 4.91
C THR A 260 -38.63 45.38 3.72
N ILE A 261 -37.76 45.03 2.77
CA ILE A 261 -37.53 45.82 1.54
C ILE A 261 -38.82 45.91 0.71
N ILE A 262 -39.52 44.78 0.51
CA ILE A 262 -40.77 44.75 -0.26
C ILE A 262 -41.81 45.65 0.41
N LYS A 263 -41.99 45.55 1.73
CA LYS A 263 -42.93 46.41 2.48
C LYS A 263 -42.64 47.89 2.29
N ILE A 264 -41.38 48.30 2.45
CA ILE A 264 -40.95 49.68 2.23
C ILE A 264 -41.26 50.14 0.80
N PHE A 265 -41.03 49.28 -0.19
CA PHE A 265 -41.27 49.61 -1.59
C PHE A 265 -42.77 49.71 -1.93
N THR A 266 -43.61 48.82 -1.38
CA THR A 266 -45.07 48.92 -1.53
C THR A 266 -45.66 50.13 -0.80
N ASP A 267 -45.12 50.50 0.37
CA ASP A 267 -45.56 51.70 1.10
C ASP A 267 -45.16 52.99 0.37
N LEU A 268 -44.07 52.95 -0.42
CA LEU A 268 -43.63 54.04 -1.30
C LEU A 268 -44.39 54.12 -2.63
N GLN A 269 -45.26 53.15 -2.93
CA GLN A 269 -46.15 53.18 -4.09
C GLN A 269 -47.58 53.52 -3.62
N PRO A 270 -47.87 54.80 -3.31
CA PRO A 270 -49.20 55.21 -2.88
C PRO A 270 -50.21 54.92 -4.00
N ALA A 271 -51.39 54.46 -3.59
CA ALA A 271 -52.56 54.35 -4.44
C ALA A 271 -52.74 55.64 -5.27
N GLY A 272 -52.40 55.55 -6.55
CA GLY A 272 -52.29 56.68 -7.46
C GLY A 272 -52.24 56.25 -8.93
N SER A 273 -53.11 55.32 -9.33
CA SER A 273 -53.55 55.21 -10.72
C SER A 273 -55.06 54.98 -10.72
N ILE A 274 -55.80 56.08 -10.72
CA ILE A 274 -57.07 56.21 -11.44
C ILE A 274 -56.72 56.87 -12.77
#